data_AF-A0AAU2HXJ3-F1
#
_entry.id   AF-A0AAU2HXJ3-F1
#
_cell.length_a   1.000
_cell.length_b   1.000
_cell.length_c   1.000
_cell.angle_alpha   90.00
_cell.angle_beta   90.00
_cell.angle_gamma   90.00
#
_symmetry.space_group_name_H-M   'P 1'
#
loop_
_entity.id
_entity.type
_entity.pdbx_description
1 polymer ?
#
loop_
_entity_poly.entity_id
_entity_poly.type
_entity_poly.pdbx_seq_one_letter_code
_entity_poly.pdbx_strand_id
1 'polypeptide(L)'
;MGRIAFLLLALFAEMERTFTAERAAHAHAHARAVAEAAGRRIGRPVAHPADKIENARLLKDQGAGYGEISAKTGIPKTSLHRYLQG
;
A
#
# COMPACT_ATOMS: atom_id res chain seq x y z
N MET A 1 -34.04 -33.58 -10.01
CA MET A 1 -32.89 -33.46 -10.95
C MET A 1 -32.29 -32.05 -11.01
N GLY A 2 -33.07 -30.97 -11.09
CA GLY A 2 -32.51 -29.59 -11.19
C GLY A 2 -31.64 -29.13 -10.00
N ARG A 3 -31.94 -29.56 -8.77
CA ARG A 3 -31.15 -29.21 -7.58
C ARG A 3 -29.70 -29.68 -7.67
N ILE A 4 -29.47 -30.90 -8.15
CA ILE A 4 -28.12 -31.46 -8.27
C ILE A 4 -27.35 -30.73 -9.39
N ALA A 5 -28.00 -30.50 -10.53
CA ALA A 5 -27.40 -29.75 -11.63
C ALA A 5 -26.97 -28.33 -11.22
N PHE A 6 -27.81 -27.64 -10.45
CA PHE A 6 -27.49 -26.30 -9.94
C PHE A 6 -26.32 -26.32 -8.95
N LEU A 7 -26.28 -27.30 -8.04
CA LEU A 7 -25.18 -27.44 -7.08
C LEU A 7 -23.83 -27.75 -7.77
N LEU A 8 -23.84 -28.57 -8.82
CA LEU A 8 -22.64 -28.83 -9.61
C LEU A 8 -22.14 -27.57 -10.32
N LEU A 9 -23.04 -26.77 -10.89
CA LEU A 9 -22.67 -25.50 -11.51
C LEU A 9 -22.07 -24.52 -10.49
N ALA A 10 -22.67 -24.43 -9.30
CA ALA A 10 -22.15 -23.59 -8.23
C ALA A 10 -20.74 -24.02 -7.78
N LEU A 11 -20.51 -25.34 -7.66
CA LEU A 11 -19.20 -25.89 -7.33
C LEU A 11 -18.15 -25.52 -8.39
N PHE A 12 -18.47 -25.66 -9.67
CA PHE A 12 -17.53 -25.28 -10.74
C PHE A 12 -17.23 -23.78 -10.74
N ALA A 13 -18.23 -22.94 -10.48
CA ALA A 13 -18.02 -21.49 -10.38
C ALA A 13 -17.09 -21.13 -9.20
N GLU A 14 -17.25 -21.79 -8.04
CA GLU A 14 -16.36 -21.59 -6.89
C GLU A 14 -14.95 -22.10 -7.15
N MET A 15 -14.82 -23.24 -7.82
CA MET A 15 -13.54 -23.82 -8.22
C MET A 15 -12.78 -22.88 -9.16
N GLU A 16 -13.44 -22.34 -10.19
CA GLU A 16 -12.84 -21.39 -11.13
C GLU A 16 -12.36 -20.11 -10.43
N ARG A 17 -13.19 -19.57 -9.53
CA ARG A 17 -12.83 -18.39 -8.73
C ARG A 17 -11.60 -18.66 -7.87
N THR A 18 -11.54 -19.81 -7.21
CA THR A 18 -10.42 -20.21 -6.34
C THR A 18 -9.14 -20.36 -7.15
N PHE A 19 -9.16 -21.13 -8.24
CA PHE A 19 -7.97 -21.31 -9.08
C PHE A 19 -7.46 -20.00 -9.70
N THR A 20 -8.36 -19.09 -10.06
CA THR A 20 -7.98 -17.77 -10.57
C THR A 20 -7.32 -16.92 -9.47
N ALA A 21 -7.88 -16.94 -8.26
CA ALA A 21 -7.31 -16.24 -7.11
C ALA A 21 -5.94 -16.78 -6.72
N GLU A 22 -5.75 -18.10 -6.71
CA GLU A 22 -4.46 -18.74 -6.44
C GLU A 22 -3.42 -18.36 -7.49
N ARG A 23 -3.77 -18.43 -8.79
CA ARG A 23 -2.88 -18.02 -9.88
C ARG A 23 -2.44 -16.57 -9.73
N ALA A 24 -3.38 -15.67 -9.41
CA ALA A 24 -3.06 -14.27 -9.17
C ALA A 24 -2.15 -14.10 -7.94
N ALA A 25 -2.43 -14.80 -6.84
CA ALA A 25 -1.61 -14.74 -5.63
C ALA A 25 -0.17 -15.20 -5.88
N HIS A 26 0.03 -16.30 -6.61
CA HIS A 26 1.36 -16.77 -7.00
C HIS A 26 2.10 -15.76 -7.89
N ALA A 27 1.42 -15.18 -8.90
CA ALA A 27 2.00 -14.15 -9.75
C ALA A 27 2.39 -12.90 -8.95
N HIS A 28 1.56 -12.46 -8.02
CA HIS A 28 1.86 -11.34 -7.12
C HIS A 28 3.04 -11.65 -6.20
N ALA A 29 3.10 -12.84 -5.60
CA ALA A 29 4.19 -13.27 -4.74
C ALA A 29 5.53 -13.28 -5.51
N HIS A 30 5.55 -13.83 -6.72
CA HIS A 30 6.73 -13.83 -7.58
C HIS A 30 7.16 -12.40 -7.95
N ALA A 31 6.21 -11.54 -8.36
CA ALA A 31 6.51 -10.14 -8.68
C ALA A 31 7.09 -9.37 -7.48
N ARG A 32 6.62 -9.64 -6.26
CA ARG A 32 7.18 -9.08 -5.03
C ARG A 32 8.61 -9.57 -4.79
N ALA A 33 8.86 -10.88 -4.87
CA ALA A 33 10.20 -11.44 -4.68
C ALA A 33 11.21 -10.85 -5.68
N VAL A 34 10.82 -10.68 -6.94
CA VAL A 34 11.67 -10.04 -7.97
C VAL A 34 11.92 -8.56 -7.66
N ALA A 35 10.91 -7.82 -7.19
CA ALA A 35 11.07 -6.42 -6.81
C ALA A 35 11.99 -6.27 -5.59
N GLU A 36 11.82 -7.10 -4.56
CA GLU A 36 12.69 -7.15 -3.38
C GLU A 36 14.14 -7.46 -3.75
N ALA A 37 14.38 -8.48 -4.59
CA ALA A 37 15.72 -8.81 -5.09
C ALA A 37 16.36 -7.66 -5.87
N ALA A 38 15.56 -6.86 -6.56
CA ALA A 38 16.01 -5.66 -7.27
C ALA A 38 16.08 -4.40 -6.37
N GLY A 39 15.81 -4.50 -5.06
CA GLY A 39 15.76 -3.37 -4.14
C GLY A 39 14.64 -2.37 -4.42
N ARG A 40 13.64 -2.74 -5.23
CA ARG A 40 12.50 -1.88 -5.57
C ARG A 40 11.47 -1.89 -4.43
N ARG A 41 11.00 -0.71 -4.05
CA ARG A 41 9.90 -0.56 -3.09
C ARG A 41 8.61 -1.15 -3.65
N ILE A 42 7.96 -1.99 -2.86
CA ILE A 42 6.66 -2.59 -3.17
C ILE A 42 5.53 -1.79 -2.49
N GLY A 43 4.38 -1.69 -3.15
CA GLY A 43 3.18 -1.07 -2.61
C GLY A 43 3.04 0.40 -2.97
N ARG A 44 2.22 1.14 -2.22
CA ARG A 44 1.94 2.55 -2.51
C ARG A 44 3.23 3.39 -2.36
N PRO A 45 3.60 4.18 -3.38
CA PRO A 45 4.72 5.13 -3.27
C PRO A 45 4.53 6.11 -2.12
N VAL A 46 5.63 6.66 -1.60
CA VAL A 46 5.54 7.79 -0.65
C VAL A 46 4.90 8.97 -1.38
N ALA A 47 3.83 9.52 -0.81
CA ALA A 47 3.04 10.56 -1.46
C ALA A 47 3.79 11.90 -1.58
N HIS A 48 4.75 12.15 -0.69
CA HIS A 48 5.52 13.39 -0.65
C HIS A 48 7.00 13.11 -0.97
N PRO A 49 7.64 13.99 -1.78
CA PRO A 49 9.07 13.94 -2.05
C PRO A 49 9.93 13.95 -0.77
N ALA A 50 11.10 13.32 -0.82
CA ALA A 50 11.97 13.15 0.34
C ALA A 50 12.47 14.50 0.88
N ASP A 51 12.84 15.44 0.01
CA ASP A 51 13.25 16.81 0.34
C ASP A 51 12.18 17.56 1.17
N LYS A 52 10.90 17.41 0.84
CA LYS A 52 9.81 18.00 1.62
C LYS A 52 9.68 17.36 3.00
N ILE A 53 9.92 16.06 3.09
CA ILE A 53 9.89 15.33 4.36
C ILE A 53 11.08 15.74 5.24
N GLU A 54 12.28 15.87 4.68
CA GLU A 54 13.45 16.35 5.41
C GLU A 54 13.26 17.80 5.91
N ASN A 55 12.72 18.69 5.06
CA ASN A 55 12.37 20.05 5.50
C ASN A 55 11.36 20.04 6.67
N ALA A 56 10.35 19.16 6.62
CA ALA A 56 9.41 18.99 7.73
C ALA A 56 10.09 18.52 9.03
N ARG A 57 11.11 17.66 8.94
CA ARG A 57 11.90 17.21 10.10
C ARG A 57 12.74 18.35 10.68
N LEU A 58 13.44 19.10 9.84
CA LEU A 58 14.23 20.27 10.28
C LEU A 58 13.36 21.29 11.02
N LEU A 59 12.16 21.59 10.50
CA LEU A 59 11.22 22.48 11.17
C LEU A 59 10.75 21.92 12.52
N LYS A 60 10.56 20.59 12.60
CA LYS A 60 10.17 19.93 13.84
C LYS A 60 11.28 20.01 14.90
N ASP A 61 12.53 19.81 14.51
CA ASP A 61 13.71 19.90 15.39
C ASP A 61 13.92 21.34 15.90
N GLN A 62 13.56 22.34 15.10
CA GLN A 62 13.52 23.76 15.50
C GLN A 62 12.34 24.11 16.44
N GLY A 63 11.49 23.15 16.78
CA GLY A 63 10.37 23.33 17.70
C GLY A 63 9.05 23.76 17.04
N ALA A 64 8.95 23.81 15.71
CA ALA A 64 7.71 24.19 15.03
C ALA A 64 6.57 23.20 15.32
N GLY A 65 5.36 23.73 15.48
CA GLY A 65 4.16 22.92 15.68
C GLY A 65 3.68 22.27 14.37
N TYR A 66 2.96 21.14 14.46
CA TYR A 66 2.43 20.43 13.28
C TYR A 66 1.55 21.32 12.36
N GLY A 67 0.85 22.31 12.92
CA GLY A 67 0.08 23.28 12.11
C GLY A 67 0.96 24.17 11.26
N GLU A 68 2.04 24.69 11.84
CA GLU A 68 3.00 25.54 11.14
C GLU A 68 3.78 24.75 10.09
N ILE A 69 4.22 23.53 10.43
CA ILE A 69 4.89 22.63 9.48
C ILE A 69 3.96 22.30 8.31
N SER A 70 2.68 22.02 8.57
CA SER A 70 1.70 21.74 7.52
C SER A 70 1.52 22.94 6.58
N ALA A 71 1.40 24.14 7.14
CA ALA A 71 1.28 25.37 6.34
C ALA A 71 2.54 25.64 5.49
N LYS A 72 3.74 25.42 6.04
CA LYS A 72 5.01 25.68 5.34
C LYS A 72 5.35 24.64 4.27
N THR A 73 5.04 23.36 4.52
CA THR A 73 5.47 22.25 3.65
C THR A 73 4.37 21.77 2.69
N GLY A 74 3.10 22.12 2.96
CA GLY A 74 1.94 21.61 2.25
C GLY A 74 1.62 20.14 2.55
N ILE A 75 2.31 19.52 3.52
CA ILE A 75 2.04 18.14 3.95
C ILE A 75 0.87 18.18 4.95
N PRO A 76 -0.21 17.40 4.74
CA PRO A 76 -1.31 17.33 5.70
C PRO A 76 -0.84 16.86 7.08
N LYS A 77 -1.43 17.38 8.16
CA LYS A 77 -1.11 16.98 9.55
C LYS A 77 -1.14 15.45 9.74
N THR A 78 -2.10 14.76 9.12
CA THR A 78 -2.22 13.29 9.16
C THR A 78 -1.01 12.57 8.55
N SER A 79 -0.40 13.12 7.51
CA SER A 79 0.84 12.61 6.92
C SER A 79 2.06 12.98 7.76
N LEU A 80 2.10 14.20 8.32
CA LEU A 80 3.19 14.65 9.19
C LEU A 80 3.36 13.77 10.43
N HIS A 81 2.26 13.35 11.08
CA HIS A 81 2.33 12.41 12.19
C HIS A 81 3.10 11.13 11.82
N ARG A 82 2.92 10.61 10.61
CA ARG A 82 3.62 9.41 10.15
C ARG A 82 5.10 9.66 9.81
N TYR A 83 5.42 10.82 9.23
CA TYR A 83 6.78 11.12 8.78
C TYR A 83 7.71 11.58 9.89
N LEU A 84 7.14 12.15 10.97
CA LEU A 84 7.85 12.74 12.09
C LEU A 84 7.77 11.88 13.37
N GLN A 85 7.12 10.70 13.29
CA GLN A 85 7.26 9.65 14.30
C GLN A 85 8.61 8.95 14.07
N GLY A 86 9.65 9.51 14.67
CA GLY A 86 10.99 8.95 14.79
C GLY A 86 11.47 9.17 16.21
#